data_AF-A0A354X5C0-F1
#
_entry.id   AF-A0A354X5C0-F1
#
_cell.length_a   1.000
_cell.length_b   1.000
_cell.length_c   1.000
_cell.angle_alpha   90.00
_cell.angle_beta   90.00
_cell.angle_gamma   90.00
#
_symmetry.space_group_name_H-M   'P 1'
#
loop_
_entity.id
_entity.type
_entity.pdbx_description
1 polymer ?
#
loop_
_entity_poly.entity_id
_entity_poly.type
_entity_poly.pdbx_seq_one_letter_code
_entity_poly.pdbx_strand_id
1 'polypeptide(L)'
;MDQKLGKIDHSLVHDFIRHHCGARRPEVISGPDFGVDVSVIDLNDGRAMALTSDPLSLIPSLGLQESAWLSVQLMANDMATTGFAPMYGQFVLNLPAHFSQEDFKVY
;
A
#
# COMPACT_ATOMS: atom_id res chain seq x y z
N MET A 1 -25.69 16.85 11.04
CA MET A 1 -24.29 16.95 10.59
C MET A 1 -24.13 15.87 9.54
N ASP A 2 -23.95 16.25 8.27
CA ASP A 2 -23.72 15.27 7.21
C ASP A 2 -22.42 14.52 7.50
N GLN A 3 -22.54 13.23 7.79
CA GLN A 3 -21.39 12.35 7.92
C GLN A 3 -20.81 12.17 6.52
N LYS A 4 -19.70 12.86 6.24
CA LYS A 4 -18.89 12.58 5.05
C LYS A 4 -18.30 11.18 5.22
N LEU A 5 -18.97 10.17 4.65
CA LEU A 5 -18.48 8.81 4.57
C LEU A 5 -17.47 8.73 3.42
N GLY A 6 -16.30 8.11 3.66
CA GLY A 6 -15.29 7.89 2.61
C GLY A 6 -13.90 8.39 2.98
N LYS A 7 -13.20 8.98 2.00
CA LYS A 7 -11.80 9.40 2.13
C LYS A 7 -11.61 10.47 3.20
N ILE A 8 -10.46 10.41 3.87
CA ILE A 8 -10.00 11.40 4.84
C ILE A 8 -9.94 12.78 4.15
N ASP A 9 -10.38 13.83 4.86
CA ASP A 9 -10.32 15.20 4.35
C ASP A 9 -8.86 15.67 4.19
N HIS A 10 -8.61 16.49 3.18
CA HIS A 10 -7.29 17.04 2.89
C HIS A 10 -6.73 17.81 4.10
N SER A 11 -7.59 18.55 4.80
CA SER A 11 -7.23 19.25 6.03
C SER A 11 -6.68 18.30 7.10
N LEU A 12 -7.25 17.11 7.26
CA LEU A 12 -6.78 16.16 8.26
C LEU A 12 -5.42 15.54 7.89
N VAL A 13 -5.18 15.26 6.60
CA VAL A 13 -3.86 14.79 6.14
C VAL A 13 -2.79 15.85 6.39
N HIS A 14 -3.07 17.10 6.01
CA HIS A 14 -2.12 18.20 6.15
C HIS A 14 -1.90 18.62 7.60
N ASP A 15 -2.98 18.82 8.35
CA ASP A 15 -2.92 19.43 9.69
C ASP A 15 -2.50 18.41 10.75
N PHE A 16 -2.82 17.12 10.56
CA PHE A 16 -2.52 16.08 11.52
C PHE A 16 -1.45 15.12 11.03
N ILE A 17 -1.72 14.33 9.98
CA ILE A 17 -0.86 13.19 9.59
C ILE A 17 0.56 13.65 9.22
N ARG A 18 0.68 14.73 8.45
CA ARG A 18 1.97 15.25 7.97
C ARG A 18 2.93 15.64 9.11
N HIS A 19 2.42 15.97 10.29
CA HIS A 19 3.22 16.33 11.46
C HIS A 19 3.70 15.11 12.27
N HIS A 20 3.20 13.91 11.96
CA HIS A 20 3.46 12.68 12.70
C HIS A 20 4.19 11.60 11.86
N CYS A 21 4.93 11.99 10.82
CA CYS A 21 5.67 11.07 9.94
C CYS A 21 7.04 10.62 10.49
N GLY A 22 7.40 11.00 11.72
CA GLY A 22 8.68 10.66 12.33
C GLY A 22 9.86 11.53 11.85
N ALA A 23 11.07 10.99 11.96
CA ALA A 23 12.30 11.71 11.63
C ALA A 23 12.48 11.89 10.12
N ARG A 24 12.89 13.09 9.70
CA ARG A 24 13.24 13.35 8.30
C ARG A 24 14.54 12.64 7.94
N ARG A 25 14.54 12.00 6.78
CA ARG A 25 15.69 11.29 6.20
C ARG A 25 16.04 11.92 4.84
N PRO A 26 17.29 12.37 4.60
CA PRO A 26 17.66 13.05 3.36
C PRO A 26 17.53 12.18 2.10
N GLU A 27 17.62 10.86 2.23
CA GLU A 27 17.45 9.89 1.15
C GLU A 27 15.98 9.70 0.73
N VAL A 28 15.00 10.17 1.51
CA VAL A 28 13.59 10.11 1.11
C VAL A 28 13.28 11.31 0.23
N ILE A 29 13.30 11.09 -1.09
CA ILE A 29 13.04 12.10 -2.12
C ILE A 29 11.56 12.49 -2.12
N SER A 30 10.68 11.48 -2.03
CA SER A 30 9.23 11.66 -1.95
C SER A 30 8.70 10.85 -0.76
N GLY A 31 8.13 11.55 0.21
CA GLY A 31 7.50 10.96 1.39
C GLY A 31 5.97 10.93 1.27
N PRO A 32 5.25 10.65 2.37
CA PRO A 32 3.80 10.62 2.36
C PRO A 32 3.22 12.02 2.10
N ASP A 33 2.32 12.12 1.11
CA ASP A 33 1.56 13.34 0.82
C ASP A 33 0.18 13.00 0.26
N PHE A 34 -0.73 13.99 0.24
CA PHE A 34 -2.06 13.81 -0.30
C PHE A 34 -2.01 13.53 -1.81
N GLY A 35 -2.58 12.40 -2.23
CA GLY A 35 -2.62 11.99 -3.64
C GLY A 35 -1.29 11.46 -4.17
N VAL A 36 -0.37 11.07 -3.29
CA VAL A 36 0.88 10.39 -3.64
C VAL A 36 0.72 8.90 -3.34
N ASP A 37 0.85 8.08 -4.38
CA ASP A 37 0.66 6.62 -4.30
C ASP A 37 1.96 5.87 -3.93
N VAL A 38 3.12 6.51 -4.07
CA VAL A 38 4.43 5.91 -3.78
C VAL A 38 5.37 6.85 -3.03
N SER A 39 6.17 6.28 -2.15
CA SER A 39 7.39 6.93 -1.63
C SER A 39 8.58 6.60 -2.52
N VAL A 40 9.54 7.52 -2.62
CA VAL A 40 10.77 7.31 -3.41
C VAL A 40 11.99 7.54 -2.52
N ILE A 41 12.89 6.56 -2.51
CA ILE A 41 14.14 6.58 -1.76
C ILE A 41 15.33 6.59 -2.72
N ASP A 42 16.27 7.51 -2.52
CA ASP A 42 17.56 7.54 -3.21
C ASP A 42 18.46 6.39 -2.68
N LEU A 43 18.93 5.54 -3.59
CA LEU A 43 19.88 4.48 -3.28
C LEU A 43 21.32 4.85 -3.68
N ASN A 44 21.54 6.09 -4.13
CA ASN A 44 22.75 6.61 -4.76
C ASN A 44 23.06 5.93 -6.11
N ASP A 45 24.14 6.38 -6.76
CA ASP A 45 24.62 5.87 -8.06
C ASP A 45 23.56 5.93 -9.17
N GLY A 46 22.70 6.94 -9.14
CA GLY A 46 21.61 7.11 -10.10
C GLY A 46 20.49 6.08 -9.97
N ARG A 47 20.36 5.42 -8.81
CA ARG A 47 19.30 4.45 -8.53
C ARG A 47 18.35 5.00 -7.47
N ALA A 48 17.07 4.71 -7.65
CA ALA A 48 16.04 5.01 -6.68
C ALA A 48 15.14 3.79 -6.49
N MET A 49 14.49 3.71 -5.34
CA MET A 49 13.50 2.69 -5.02
C MET A 49 12.16 3.37 -4.76
N ALA A 50 11.17 3.04 -5.59
CA ALA A 50 9.78 3.36 -5.31
C ALA A 50 9.18 2.29 -4.39
N LEU A 51 8.35 2.72 -3.45
CA LEU A 51 7.72 1.87 -2.45
C LEU A 51 6.26 2.29 -2.30
N THR A 52 5.36 1.33 -2.28
CA THR A 52 3.97 1.49 -1.85
C THR A 52 3.62 0.35 -0.89
N SER A 53 2.61 0.56 -0.05
CA SER A 53 2.08 -0.43 0.86
C SER A 53 0.59 -0.17 1.06
N ASP A 54 -0.21 -1.22 0.99
CA ASP A 54 -1.62 -1.17 1.34
C ASP A 54 -2.03 -2.35 2.22
N PRO A 55 -3.03 -2.17 3.09
CA PRO A 55 -3.57 -3.26 3.89
C PRO A 55 -4.32 -4.24 2.99
N LEU A 56 -3.84 -5.48 2.94
CA LEU A 56 -4.47 -6.55 2.19
C LEU A 56 -5.51 -7.26 3.06
N SER A 57 -6.70 -7.45 2.50
CA SER A 57 -7.81 -8.11 3.20
C SER A 57 -8.23 -9.36 2.45
N LEU A 58 -8.38 -10.47 3.18
CA LEU A 58 -9.09 -11.65 2.70
C LEU A 58 -10.58 -11.32 2.58
N ILE A 59 -11.16 -11.49 1.38
CA ILE A 59 -12.57 -11.24 1.08
C ILE A 59 -13.21 -12.57 0.66
N PRO A 60 -13.68 -13.40 1.62
CA PRO A 60 -14.18 -14.74 1.30
C PRO A 60 -15.35 -14.75 0.32
N SER A 61 -16.20 -13.72 0.36
CA SER A 61 -17.35 -13.60 -0.55
C SER A 61 -16.98 -13.39 -2.02
N LEU A 62 -15.74 -12.98 -2.31
CA LEU A 62 -15.23 -12.81 -3.67
C LEU A 62 -14.65 -14.12 -4.23
N GLY A 63 -14.27 -15.06 -3.36
CA GLY A 63 -13.45 -16.21 -3.69
C GLY A 63 -11.99 -16.01 -3.24
N LEU A 64 -11.33 -17.10 -2.85
CA LEU A 64 -9.97 -17.04 -2.30
C LEU A 64 -8.96 -16.56 -3.34
N GLN A 65 -8.97 -17.20 -4.52
CA GLN A 65 -8.04 -16.89 -5.60
C GLN A 65 -8.26 -15.45 -6.11
N GLU A 66 -9.52 -15.03 -6.24
CA GLU A 66 -9.88 -13.69 -6.69
C GLU A 66 -9.49 -12.63 -5.64
N SER A 67 -9.65 -12.93 -4.34
CA SER A 67 -9.21 -12.07 -3.25
C SER A 67 -7.68 -11.91 -3.22
N ALA A 68 -6.93 -12.99 -3.44
CA ALA A 68 -5.48 -12.95 -3.53
C ALA A 68 -5.01 -12.18 -4.78
N TRP A 69 -5.66 -12.45 -5.92
CA TRP A 69 -5.37 -11.75 -7.17
C TRP A 69 -5.60 -10.25 -7.05
N LEU A 70 -6.73 -9.84 -6.44
CA LEU A 70 -7.01 -8.43 -6.17
C LEU A 70 -5.92 -7.79 -5.31
N SER A 71 -5.41 -8.51 -4.31
CA SER A 71 -4.34 -8.03 -3.43
C SER A 71 -3.04 -7.75 -4.20
N VAL A 72 -2.68 -8.62 -5.15
CA VAL A 72 -1.52 -8.40 -6.04
C VAL A 72 -1.76 -7.21 -6.97
N GLN A 73 -2.94 -7.14 -7.59
CA GLN A 73 -3.27 -6.06 -8.52
C GLN A 73 -3.29 -4.69 -7.84
N LEU A 74 -3.81 -4.60 -6.62
CA LEU A 74 -3.88 -3.37 -5.86
C LEU A 74 -2.47 -2.78 -5.62
N MET A 75 -1.54 -3.61 -5.14
CA MET A 75 -0.14 -3.21 -4.97
C MET A 75 0.56 -2.86 -6.29
N ALA A 76 0.29 -3.63 -7.34
CA ALA A 76 0.89 -3.40 -8.65
C ALA A 76 0.40 -2.10 -9.30
N ASN A 77 -0.87 -1.72 -9.09
CA ASN A 77 -1.47 -0.52 -9.65
C ASN A 77 -0.84 0.75 -9.08
N ASP A 78 -0.64 0.82 -7.77
CA ASP A 78 0.05 1.95 -7.14
C ASP A 78 1.47 2.09 -7.67
N MET A 79 2.20 0.97 -7.79
CA MET A 79 3.54 0.97 -8.36
C MET A 79 3.54 1.39 -9.83
N ALA A 80 2.52 1.02 -10.60
CA ALA A 80 2.41 1.37 -12.01
C ALA A 80 2.28 2.89 -12.25
N THR A 81 1.86 3.66 -11.24
CA THR A 81 1.83 5.14 -11.31
C THR A 81 3.22 5.75 -11.50
N THR A 82 4.28 5.01 -11.16
CA THR A 82 5.68 5.41 -11.40
C THR A 82 6.07 5.33 -12.88
N GLY A 83 5.33 4.58 -13.70
CA GLY A 83 5.73 4.23 -15.07
C GLY A 83 6.73 3.08 -15.16
N PHE A 84 7.11 2.45 -14.04
CA PHE A 84 8.02 1.31 -13.99
C PHE A 84 7.31 0.04 -13.53
N ALA A 85 7.83 -1.11 -13.97
CA ALA A 85 7.32 -2.41 -13.54
C ALA A 85 7.75 -2.71 -12.08
N PRO A 86 6.86 -3.29 -11.25
CA PRO A 86 7.24 -3.77 -9.92
C PRO A 86 8.37 -4.81 -10.01
N MET A 87 9.40 -4.66 -9.16
CA MET A 87 10.53 -5.60 -9.11
C MET A 87 10.44 -6.61 -7.96
N TYR A 88 9.82 -6.20 -6.85
CA TYR A 88 9.72 -6.97 -5.62
C TYR A 88 8.35 -6.76 -4.98
N GLY A 89 7.88 -7.76 -4.22
CA GLY A 89 6.67 -7.67 -3.43
C GLY A 89 6.88 -8.27 -2.04
N GLN A 90 6.33 -7.62 -1.02
CA GLN A 90 6.30 -8.11 0.35
C GLN A 90 4.86 -8.17 0.82
N PHE A 91 4.45 -9.32 1.35
CA PHE A 91 3.07 -9.57 1.77
C PHE A 91 3.05 -9.92 3.25
N VAL A 92 2.19 -9.23 4.01
CA VAL A 92 1.87 -9.58 5.40
C VAL A 92 0.45 -10.10 5.41
N LEU A 93 0.28 -11.38 5.72
CA LEU A 93 -1.01 -12.06 5.70
C LEU A 93 -1.56 -12.20 7.12
N ASN A 94 -2.65 -11.49 7.39
CA ASN A 94 -3.40 -11.61 8.64
C ASN A 94 -4.61 -12.52 8.40
N LEU A 95 -4.40 -13.84 8.51
CA LEU A 95 -5.41 -14.84 8.19
C LEU A 95 -6.17 -15.31 9.44
N PRO A 96 -7.45 -15.71 9.32
CA PRO A 96 -8.20 -16.31 10.42
C PRO A 96 -7.55 -17.60 10.94
N ALA A 97 -7.69 -17.88 12.23
CA ALA A 97 -7.12 -19.09 12.83
C ALA A 97 -7.66 -20.41 12.25
N HIS A 98 -8.83 -20.37 11.59
CA HIS A 98 -9.45 -21.52 10.95
C HIS A 98 -9.09 -21.63 9.45
N PHE A 99 -8.22 -20.77 8.93
CA PHE A 99 -7.82 -20.79 7.52
C PHE A 99 -6.99 -22.05 7.23
N SER A 100 -7.52 -22.94 6.41
CA SER A 100 -6.92 -24.26 6.20
C SER A 100 -5.69 -24.21 5.28
N GLN A 101 -4.86 -25.25 5.32
CA GLN A 101 -3.77 -25.39 4.34
C GLN A 101 -4.27 -25.59 2.91
N GLU A 102 -5.47 -26.13 2.73
CA GLU A 102 -6.07 -26.31 1.40
C GLU A 102 -6.51 -24.95 0.85
N ASP A 103 -7.16 -24.13 1.67
CA ASP A 103 -7.52 -22.76 1.33
C ASP A 103 -6.28 -21.92 1.00
N PHE A 104 -5.21 -22.07 1.77
CA PHE A 104 -3.93 -21.38 1.54
C PHE A 104 -3.22 -21.79 0.25
N LYS A 105 -3.52 -22.95 -0.33
CA LYS A 105 -2.99 -23.31 -1.66
C LYS A 105 -3.75 -22.63 -2.79
N VAL A 106 -4.98 -22.20 -2.52
CA VAL A 106 -5.85 -21.50 -3.49
C VAL A 106 -5.63 -19.98 -3.41
N TYR A 107 -5.46 -19.47 -2.19
CA TYR A 107 -5.16 -18.07 -1.89
C TYR A 107 -3.70 -17.73 -2.19
#